data_AF-A0A498CXG0-F1
#
_entry.id   AF-A0A498CXG0-F1
#
_cell.length_a   1.000
_cell.length_b   1.000
_cell.length_c   1.000
_cell.angle_alpha   90.00
_cell.angle_beta   90.00
_cell.angle_gamma   90.00
#
_symmetry.space_group_name_H-M   'P 1'
#
loop_
_entity.id
_entity.type
_entity.pdbx_description
1 polymer ?
#
loop_
_entity_poly.entity_id
_entity_poly.type
_entity_poly.pdbx_seq_one_letter_code
_entity_poly.pdbx_strand_id
1 'polypeptide(L)'
;MKKLLAGLLIISSISAMAAETQSFRVGGDIVQVGDSIGSLLIKAGKPIHQHTYTIDTRNNTSISVTDYVYSVGNEIYTVTIREGRVSKITWERR
;
A
#
# COMPACT_ATOMS: atom_id res chain seq x y z
N MET A 1 -23.11 -50.24 10.18
CA MET A 1 -22.18 -49.77 9.14
C MET A 1 -22.82 -48.54 8.50
N LYS A 2 -22.27 -47.34 8.39
CA LYS A 2 -20.89 -46.84 8.36
C LYS A 2 -20.83 -45.52 9.15
N LYS A 3 -19.76 -45.30 9.92
CA LYS A 3 -19.48 -44.00 10.55
C LYS A 3 -18.93 -43.08 9.46
N LEU A 4 -19.68 -42.05 9.07
CA LEU A 4 -19.18 -41.03 8.17
C LEU A 4 -18.26 -40.12 8.98
N LEU A 5 -16.94 -40.32 8.83
CA LEU A 5 -15.95 -39.34 9.28
C LEU A 5 -16.12 -38.09 8.41
N ALA A 6 -16.72 -37.05 8.98
CA ALA A 6 -16.68 -35.71 8.40
C ALA A 6 -15.26 -35.15 8.63
N GLY A 7 -14.43 -35.20 7.58
CA GLY A 7 -13.12 -34.56 7.58
C GLY A 7 -13.28 -33.04 7.55
N LEU A 8 -12.78 -32.37 8.58
CA LEU A 8 -12.75 -30.91 8.67
C LEU A 8 -11.60 -30.38 7.80
N LEU A 9 -11.92 -29.90 6.60
CA LEU A 9 -10.98 -29.16 5.75
C LEU A 9 -10.79 -27.76 6.35
N ILE A 10 -9.66 -27.55 7.03
CA ILE A 10 -9.22 -26.21 7.42
C ILE A 10 -8.61 -25.55 6.18
N ILE A 11 -9.42 -24.78 5.45
CA ILE A 11 -8.92 -23.89 4.41
C ILE A 11 -8.30 -22.69 5.14
N SER A 12 -6.99 -22.71 5.35
CA SER A 12 -6.28 -21.53 5.87
C SER A 12 -6.21 -20.49 4.76
N SER A 13 -7.12 -19.52 4.80
CA SER A 13 -7.04 -18.31 3.97
C SER A 13 -5.74 -17.58 4.33
N ILE A 14 -4.74 -17.62 3.45
CA ILE A 14 -3.55 -16.77 3.59
C ILE A 14 -4.02 -15.35 3.31
N SER A 15 -4.28 -14.57 4.37
CA SER A 15 -4.52 -13.14 4.23
C SER A 15 -3.22 -12.49 3.76
N ALA A 16 -3.22 -11.91 2.55
CA ALA A 16 -2.15 -11.01 2.14
C ALA A 16 -2.13 -9.83 3.12
N MET A 17 -1.14 -9.82 4.01
CA MET A 17 -0.90 -8.69 4.89
C MET A 17 0.06 -7.75 4.18
N ALA A 18 -0.40 -6.54 3.86
CA ALA A 18 0.46 -5.50 3.36
C ALA A 18 1.48 -5.12 4.45
N ALA A 19 2.77 -5.28 4.14
CA ALA A 19 3.86 -4.97 5.07
C ALA A 19 4.32 -3.52 4.89
N GLU A 20 4.61 -2.84 6.00
CA GLU A 20 5.13 -1.46 5.95
C GLU A 20 6.63 -1.45 5.65
N THR A 21 7.08 -0.44 4.89
CA THR A 21 8.50 -0.17 4.64
C THR A 21 8.77 1.33 4.67
N GLN A 22 10.03 1.72 4.86
CA GLN A 22 10.44 3.12 4.82
C GLN A 22 10.81 3.59 3.41
N SER A 23 11.10 2.67 2.49
CA SER A 23 11.50 3.00 1.12
C SER A 23 11.33 1.82 0.16
N PHE A 24 11.33 2.13 -1.14
CA PHE A 24 11.45 1.14 -2.22
C PHE A 24 12.23 1.70 -3.41
N ARG A 25 12.82 0.80 -4.20
CA ARG A 25 13.55 1.15 -5.43
C ARG A 25 12.63 1.05 -6.63
N VAL A 26 12.70 2.04 -7.52
CA VAL A 26 11.93 2.08 -8.76
C VAL A 26 12.71 2.88 -9.80
N GLY A 27 12.87 2.34 -11.02
CA GLY A 27 13.51 3.07 -12.13
C GLY A 27 14.96 3.51 -11.90
N GLY A 28 15.67 2.95 -10.91
CA GLY A 28 17.02 3.39 -10.51
C GLY A 28 17.03 4.40 -9.36
N ASP A 29 15.88 4.94 -8.99
CA ASP A 29 15.69 5.84 -7.86
C ASP A 29 15.21 5.11 -6.59
N ILE A 30 15.25 5.83 -5.47
CA ILE A 30 14.67 5.41 -4.19
C ILE A 30 13.58 6.39 -3.78
N VAL A 31 12.35 5.89 -3.67
CA VAL A 31 11.24 6.58 -3.02
C VAL A 31 11.24 6.22 -1.54
N GLN A 32 11.06 7.19 -0.68
CA GLN A 32 11.08 6.98 0.77
C GLN A 32 10.02 7.83 1.50
N VAL A 33 9.70 7.43 2.72
CA VAL A 33 8.85 8.21 3.63
C VAL A 33 9.45 9.61 3.82
N GLY A 34 8.60 10.63 3.76
CA GLY A 34 8.97 12.04 3.84
C GLY A 34 9.20 12.73 2.49
N ASP A 35 9.40 11.98 1.39
CA ASP A 35 9.48 12.56 0.04
C ASP A 35 8.22 13.41 -0.25
N SER A 36 8.39 14.51 -0.96
CA SER A 36 7.23 15.27 -1.45
C SER A 36 6.50 14.50 -2.53
N ILE A 37 5.22 14.80 -2.73
CA ILE A 37 4.45 14.25 -3.86
C ILE A 37 5.13 14.51 -5.22
N GLY A 38 5.75 15.68 -5.40
CA GLY A 38 6.51 15.99 -6.61
C GLY A 38 7.72 15.05 -6.80
N SER A 39 8.48 14.81 -5.72
CA SER A 39 9.61 13.87 -5.73
C SER A 39 9.15 12.44 -6.04
N LEU A 40 8.04 12.00 -5.45
CA LEU A 40 7.44 10.70 -5.74
C LEU A 40 7.16 10.55 -7.24
N LEU A 41 6.45 11.52 -7.83
CA LEU A 41 6.04 11.46 -9.23
C LEU A 41 7.22 11.56 -10.21
N ILE A 42 8.28 12.28 -9.84
CA ILE A 42 9.51 12.34 -10.65
C ILE A 42 10.23 10.98 -10.63
N LYS A 43 10.38 10.36 -9.46
CA LYS A 43 11.13 9.10 -9.28
C LYS A 43 10.37 7.86 -9.77
N ALA A 44 9.09 7.75 -9.41
CA ALA A 44 8.27 6.57 -9.68
C ALA A 44 7.41 6.68 -10.95
N GLY A 45 7.31 7.89 -11.52
CA GLY A 45 6.46 8.15 -12.68
C GLY A 45 4.97 8.09 -12.36
N LYS A 46 4.17 7.70 -13.36
CA LYS A 46 2.71 7.62 -13.25
C LYS A 46 2.31 6.35 -12.47
N PRO A 47 1.43 6.46 -11.45
CA PRO A 47 0.92 5.28 -10.75
C PRO A 47 -0.01 4.44 -11.65
N ILE A 48 -0.15 3.15 -11.32
CA ILE A 48 -1.13 2.27 -11.97
C ILE A 48 -2.55 2.51 -11.45
N HIS A 49 -2.68 2.98 -10.21
CA HIS A 49 -3.95 3.36 -9.61
C HIS A 49 -3.73 4.51 -8.62
N GLN A 50 -4.73 5.38 -8.47
CA GLN A 50 -4.73 6.44 -7.48
C GLN A 50 -6.10 6.50 -6.79
N HIS A 51 -6.11 6.67 -5.48
CA HIS A 51 -7.33 6.84 -4.71
C HIS A 51 -7.18 7.98 -3.73
N THR A 52 -8.05 8.99 -3.82
CA THR A 52 -8.10 10.11 -2.87
C THR A 52 -9.32 9.96 -1.98
N TYR A 53 -9.11 10.10 -0.68
CA TYR A 53 -10.16 10.06 0.33
C TYR A 53 -9.89 11.11 1.41
N THR A 54 -10.88 11.35 2.24
CA THR A 54 -10.79 12.30 3.36
C THR A 54 -10.76 11.51 4.65
N ILE A 55 -9.85 11.87 5.56
CA ILE A 55 -9.84 11.35 6.93
C ILE A 55 -10.07 12.49 7.92
N ASP A 56 -10.87 12.21 8.95
CA ASP A 56 -11.01 13.11 10.08
C ASP A 56 -9.78 13.00 10.98
N THR A 57 -9.29 14.16 11.40
CA THR A 57 -8.23 14.26 12.39
C THR A 57 -8.82 14.47 13.77
N ARG A 58 -8.01 14.23 14.80
CA ARG A 58 -8.41 14.37 16.21
C ARG A 58 -8.89 15.78 16.58
N ASN A 59 -8.59 16.79 15.76
CA ASN A 59 -8.91 18.19 16.03
C ASN A 59 -10.17 18.68 15.31
N ASN A 60 -11.07 17.77 14.90
CA ASN A 60 -12.29 18.09 14.15
C ASN A 60 -12.01 18.80 12.81
N THR A 61 -10.83 18.55 12.23
CA THR A 61 -10.49 18.96 10.86
C THR A 61 -10.36 17.71 10.01
N SER A 62 -10.73 17.81 8.75
CA SER A 62 -10.54 16.71 7.80
C SER A 62 -9.40 17.04 6.85
N ILE A 63 -8.60 16.05 6.49
CA ILE A 63 -7.51 16.20 5.52
C ILE A 63 -7.71 15.24 4.35
N SER A 64 -7.24 15.67 3.18
CA SER A 64 -7.16 14.81 2.00
C SER A 64 -5.93 13.91 2.08
N VAL A 65 -6.16 12.62 1.83
CA VAL A 65 -5.14 11.58 1.74
C VAL A 65 -5.24 10.95 0.35
N THR A 66 -4.09 10.72 -0.29
CA THR A 66 -4.06 10.08 -1.61
C THR A 66 -3.13 8.89 -1.57
N ASP A 67 -3.64 7.72 -1.94
CA ASP A 67 -2.85 6.52 -2.14
C ASP A 67 -2.46 6.41 -3.62
N TYR A 68 -1.16 6.31 -3.89
CA TYR A 68 -0.57 6.05 -5.20
C TYR A 68 -0.08 4.61 -5.26
N VAL A 69 -0.59 3.83 -6.21
CA VAL A 69 -0.23 2.42 -6.36
C VAL A 69 0.76 2.27 -7.50
N TYR A 70 1.88 1.57 -7.24
CA TYR A 70 2.90 1.24 -8.21
C TYR A 70 3.13 -0.26 -8.26
N SER A 71 3.36 -0.80 -9.47
CA SER A 71 3.83 -2.17 -9.64
C SER A 71 5.32 -2.13 -9.95
N VAL A 72 6.12 -2.80 -9.13
CA VAL A 72 7.57 -2.91 -9.30
C VAL A 72 7.93 -4.40 -9.26
N GLY A 73 8.21 -4.98 -10.43
CA GLY A 73 8.40 -6.43 -10.53
C GLY A 73 7.15 -7.21 -10.08
N ASN A 74 7.29 -8.06 -9.07
CA ASN A 74 6.18 -8.84 -8.49
C ASN A 74 5.63 -8.24 -7.19
N GLU A 75 5.91 -6.96 -6.95
CA GLU A 75 5.47 -6.24 -5.75
C GLU A 75 4.52 -5.12 -6.14
N ILE A 76 3.49 -4.93 -5.33
CA ILE A 76 2.57 -3.79 -5.41
C ILE A 76 2.88 -2.89 -4.22
N TYR A 77 3.28 -1.66 -4.51
CA TYR A 77 3.53 -0.62 -3.52
C TYR A 77 2.36 0.33 -3.46
N THR A 78 1.82 0.56 -2.26
CA THR A 78 0.87 1.63 -1.97
C THR A 78 1.60 2.71 -1.21
N VAL A 79 1.69 3.88 -1.82
CA VAL A 79 2.36 5.07 -1.27
C VAL A 79 1.29 6.06 -0.84
N THR A 80 1.10 6.20 0.48
CA THR A 80 0.11 7.10 1.06
C THR A 80 0.70 8.49 1.21
N ILE A 81 0.02 9.48 0.63
CA ILE A 81 0.34 10.90 0.73
C ILE A 81 -0.57 11.57 1.75
N ARG A 82 0.03 12.24 2.72
CA ARG A 82 -0.64 13.11 3.69
C ARG A 82 0.06 14.46 3.68
N GLU A 83 -0.71 15.56 3.58
CA GLU A 83 -0.17 16.93 3.59
C GLU A 83 0.95 17.15 2.55
N GLY A 84 0.80 16.54 1.37
CA GLY A 84 1.74 16.67 0.25
C GLY A 84 3.03 15.86 0.38
N ARG A 85 3.17 14.98 1.38
CA ARG A 85 4.34 14.14 1.60
C ARG A 85 3.98 12.66 1.75
N VAL A 86 4.92 11.79 1.41
CA VAL A 86 4.82 10.35 1.68
C VAL A 86 4.80 10.13 3.18
N SER A 87 3.66 9.70 3.72
CA SER A 87 3.50 9.41 5.14
C SER A 87 3.66 7.93 5.46
N LYS A 88 3.40 7.06 4.49
CA LYS A 88 3.46 5.61 4.66
C LYS A 88 3.68 4.93 3.31
N ILE A 89 4.45 3.84 3.34
CA ILE A 89 4.63 2.95 2.20
C ILE A 89 4.31 1.54 2.68
N THR A 90 3.40 0.87 1.98
CA THR A 90 3.17 -0.56 2.15
C THR A 90 3.46 -1.30 0.88
N TRP A 91 3.80 -2.57 1.01
CA TRP A 91 3.93 -3.45 -0.12
C TRP A 91 3.23 -4.78 0.13
N GLU A 92 2.78 -5.38 -0.95
CA GLU A 92 2.30 -6.75 -0.98
C GLU A 92 2.84 -7.47 -2.20
N ARG A 93 2.88 -8.80 -2.10
CA ARG A 93 3.25 -9.63 -3.23
C ARG A 93 2.02 -9.83 -4.11
N ARG A 94 2.18 -9.60 -5.41
CA ARG A 94 1.18 -9.95 -6.42
C ARG A 94 1.00 -11.45 -6.52
#